data_AF-A0A8B7N4N2-F1
#
_entry.id   AF-A0A8B7N4N2-F1
#
_cell.length_a   1.000
_cell.length_b   1.000
_cell.length_c   1.000
_cell.angle_alpha   90.00
_cell.angle_beta   90.00
_cell.angle_gamma   90.00
#
_symmetry.space_group_name_H-M   'P 1'
#
loop_
_entity.id
_entity.type
_entity.pdbx_description
1 polymer ?
#
loop_
_entity_poly.entity_id
_entity_poly.type
_entity_poly.pdbx_seq_one_letter_code
_entity_poly.pdbx_strand_id
1 'polypeptide(L)'
;MADVHGASRVLRFVSLAVLLLAFSACDWRLGCRQTTVWRMGVLAVLQVSVHVVLTLNKIPRYSGFLPGDPKQFLHYTVALVPLILFLLSFALCFHFLLMNNRAFSSIPIAFVKTITLMLGDLDYDDTFVSDSNPVRYEILANVLFLVFIVCIGGIVMNFAIGGPAEELYELRKEEQLNRAIAHLHIHLLIDECAPKLRRKFASSLKLYERKKHFSMYVCSGMFQEGNKKASEEALQLAKLTDEVAELRSNIQQLLSHQGSIKDNH
;
A
#
# COMPACT_ATOMS: atom_id res chain seq x y z
N MET A 1 10.73 -9.88 11.37
CA MET A 1 9.89 -9.20 12.37
C MET A 1 10.63 -8.00 12.94
N ALA A 2 10.67 -6.88 12.20
CA ALA A 2 11.01 -5.63 12.85
C ALA A 2 9.92 -5.33 13.89
N ASP A 3 10.31 -4.74 15.02
CA ASP A 3 9.49 -4.63 16.22
C ASP A 3 8.25 -3.73 16.00
N VAL A 4 7.18 -4.30 15.42
CA VAL A 4 5.85 -3.67 15.29
C VAL A 4 5.32 -3.28 16.67
N HIS A 5 5.72 -4.01 17.72
CA HIS A 5 5.48 -3.64 19.11
C HIS A 5 6.23 -2.36 19.49
N GLY A 6 7.46 -2.16 19.02
CA GLY A 6 8.26 -0.94 19.14
C GLY A 6 7.62 0.27 18.46
N ALA A 7 7.25 0.16 17.18
CA ALA A 7 6.63 1.26 16.43
C ALA A 7 5.28 1.69 17.04
N SER A 8 4.44 0.73 17.45
CA SER A 8 3.18 1.04 18.14
C SER A 8 3.39 1.65 19.53
N ARG A 9 4.44 1.25 20.26
CA ARG A 9 4.81 1.90 21.53
C ARG A 9 5.26 3.35 21.29
N VAL A 10 6.14 3.58 20.32
CA VAL A 10 6.61 4.93 19.94
C VAL A 10 5.44 5.81 19.51
N LEU A 11 4.51 5.29 18.69
CA LEU A 11 3.34 6.06 18.25
C LEU A 11 2.42 6.45 19.40
N ARG A 12 2.27 5.57 20.41
CA ARG A 12 1.55 5.90 21.66
C ARG A 12 2.28 6.98 22.47
N PHE A 13 3.60 6.90 22.59
CA PHE A 13 4.39 7.93 23.28
C PHE A 13 4.34 9.27 22.56
N VAL A 14 4.37 9.27 21.21
CA VAL A 14 4.21 10.49 20.40
C VAL A 14 2.81 11.06 20.53
N SER A 15 1.77 10.22 20.48
CA SER A 15 0.39 10.66 20.72
C SER A 15 0.20 11.22 22.13
N LEU A 16 0.80 10.59 23.14
CA LEU A 16 0.78 11.05 24.53
C LEU A 16 1.54 12.37 24.67
N ALA A 17 2.71 12.50 24.05
CA ALA A 17 3.51 13.72 24.06
C ALA A 17 2.80 14.89 23.36
N VAL A 18 2.11 14.65 22.24
CA VAL A 18 1.32 15.66 21.53
C VAL A 18 0.10 16.09 22.36
N LEU A 19 -0.59 15.15 23.01
CA LEU A 19 -1.69 15.46 23.94
C LEU A 19 -1.21 16.24 25.16
N LEU A 20 -0.04 15.88 25.71
CA LEU A 20 0.58 16.58 26.85
C LEU A 20 1.11 17.97 26.47
N LEU A 21 1.64 18.14 25.25
CA LEU A 21 2.04 19.43 24.70
C LEU A 21 0.83 20.33 24.40
N ALA A 22 -0.30 19.74 24.00
CA ALA A 22 -1.58 20.44 23.87
C ALA A 22 -2.12 20.87 25.24
N PHE A 23 -1.80 20.14 26.31
CA PHE A 23 -2.17 20.45 27.69
C PHE A 23 -1.03 21.16 28.44
N SER A 24 -0.55 22.28 27.89
CA SER A 24 0.42 23.12 28.60
C SER A 24 -0.16 23.61 29.94
N ALA A 25 0.62 23.58 31.02
CA ALA A 25 0.21 23.99 32.36
C ALA A 25 -0.29 25.45 32.45
N CYS A 26 0.02 26.29 31.45
CA CYS A 26 -0.49 27.65 31.33
C CYS A 26 -1.98 27.69 30.95
N ASP A 27 -2.51 26.70 30.24
CA ASP A 27 -3.91 26.66 29.79
C ASP A 27 -4.87 26.40 30.97
N TRP A 28 -4.42 25.60 31.94
CA TRP A 28 -5.16 25.31 33.17
C TRP A 28 -5.34 26.55 34.09
N ARG A 29 -4.43 27.53 34.01
CA ARG A 29 -4.45 28.72 34.89
C ARG A 29 -5.04 29.97 34.26
N LEU A 30 -5.00 30.13 32.94
CA LEU A 30 -5.39 31.40 32.27
C LEU A 30 -6.62 31.32 31.37
N GLY A 31 -7.12 30.14 30.99
CA GLY A 31 -8.40 30.01 30.25
C GLY A 31 -8.44 30.71 28.88
N CYS A 32 -7.30 31.11 28.32
CA CYS A 32 -7.21 31.82 27.04
C CYS A 32 -6.92 30.84 25.90
N ARG A 33 -7.88 30.68 24.98
CA ARG A 33 -7.80 29.75 23.84
C ARG A 33 -6.81 30.24 22.78
N GLN A 34 -5.53 29.88 22.90
CA GLN A 34 -4.47 30.28 21.95
C GLN A 34 -4.66 29.60 20.57
N THR A 35 -4.37 30.31 19.47
CA THR A 35 -4.40 29.76 18.09
C THR A 35 -3.43 28.58 17.90
N THR A 36 -2.35 28.52 18.67
CA THR A 36 -1.39 27.41 18.68
C THR A 36 -2.03 26.12 19.19
N VAL A 37 -2.91 26.20 20.21
CA VAL A 37 -3.60 25.03 20.76
C VAL A 37 -4.54 24.42 19.70
N TRP A 38 -5.18 25.25 18.86
CA TRP A 38 -5.99 24.78 17.74
C TRP A 38 -5.17 24.01 16.71
N ARG A 39 -3.99 24.53 16.33
CA ARG A 39 -3.09 23.85 15.39
C ARG A 39 -2.65 22.48 15.92
N MET A 40 -2.26 22.42 17.20
CA MET A 40 -1.85 21.19 17.86
C MET A 40 -3.01 20.21 18.04
N GLY A 41 -4.22 20.70 18.32
CA GLY A 41 -5.42 19.89 18.45
C GLY A 41 -5.79 19.18 17.14
N VAL A 42 -5.72 19.88 16.00
CA VAL A 42 -5.96 19.28 14.68
C VAL A 42 -4.93 18.18 14.39
N LEU A 43 -3.65 18.43 14.68
CA LEU A 43 -2.59 17.42 14.52
C LEU A 43 -2.81 16.22 15.46
N ALA A 44 -3.27 16.45 16.68
CA ALA A 44 -3.59 15.38 17.63
C ALA A 44 -4.72 14.48 17.12
N VAL A 45 -5.81 15.07 16.61
CA VAL A 45 -6.94 14.33 16.04
C VAL A 45 -6.51 13.53 14.81
N LEU A 46 -5.70 14.13 13.92
CA LEU A 46 -5.14 13.43 12.77
C LEU A 46 -4.27 12.24 13.21
N GLN A 47 -3.39 12.46 14.18
CA GLN A 47 -2.49 11.43 14.70
C GLN A 47 -3.25 10.29 15.37
N VAL A 48 -4.29 10.58 16.15
CA VAL A 48 -5.17 9.57 16.76
C VAL A 48 -5.87 8.76 15.68
N SER A 49 -6.35 9.42 14.61
CA SER A 49 -7.02 8.74 13.49
C SER A 49 -6.08 7.75 12.79
N VAL A 50 -4.83 8.15 12.53
CA VAL A 50 -3.80 7.26 11.97
C VAL A 50 -3.47 6.11 12.93
N HIS A 51 -3.34 6.39 14.23
CA HIS A 51 -3.10 5.36 15.25
C HIS A 51 -4.25 4.34 15.33
N VAL A 52 -5.51 4.79 15.18
CA VAL A 52 -6.68 3.89 15.13
C VAL A 52 -6.59 2.97 13.92
N VAL A 53 -6.29 3.49 12.72
CA VAL A 53 -6.11 2.67 11.51
C VAL A 53 -5.00 1.64 11.69
N LEU A 54 -3.85 2.03 12.24
CA LEU A 54 -2.74 1.12 12.51
C LEU A 54 -3.08 0.06 13.57
N THR A 55 -3.92 0.40 14.55
CA THR A 55 -4.38 -0.55 15.56
C THR A 55 -5.39 -1.55 14.98
N LEU A 56 -6.25 -1.12 14.06
CA LEU A 56 -7.17 -2.01 13.33
C LEU A 56 -6.40 -3.03 12.48
N ASN A 57 -5.26 -2.64 11.90
CA ASN A 57 -4.40 -3.55 11.14
C ASN A 57 -3.81 -4.69 12.00
N LYS A 58 -3.85 -4.60 13.33
CA LYS A 58 -3.42 -5.72 14.22
C LYS A 58 -4.48 -6.82 14.33
N ILE A 59 -5.73 -6.52 14.00
CA ILE A 59 -6.79 -7.50 14.03
C ILE A 59 -6.61 -8.38 12.78
N PRO A 60 -6.46 -9.71 12.92
CA PRO A 60 -6.15 -10.58 11.78
C PRO A 60 -7.21 -10.57 10.66
N ARG A 61 -8.43 -10.10 10.97
CA ARG A 61 -9.49 -9.84 9.99
C ARG A 61 -9.17 -8.66 9.04
N TYR A 62 -8.48 -7.62 9.51
CA TYR A 62 -8.19 -6.40 8.75
C TYR A 62 -6.71 -6.23 8.36
N SER A 63 -5.86 -7.21 8.71
CA SER A 63 -4.39 -7.16 8.68
C SER A 63 -3.67 -6.93 7.33
N GLY A 64 -4.37 -6.78 6.21
CA GLY A 64 -3.73 -6.70 4.88
C GLY A 64 -4.23 -5.60 4.01
N PHE A 65 -4.70 -4.57 4.67
CA PHE A 65 -4.80 -3.28 4.04
C PHE A 65 -3.47 -2.51 4.15
N LEU A 66 -2.64 -2.78 5.17
CA LEU A 66 -1.39 -2.04 5.41
C LEU A 66 -0.17 -2.95 5.55
N PRO A 67 0.99 -2.56 4.96
CA PRO A 67 2.26 -3.25 5.19
C PRO A 67 2.63 -3.26 6.68
N GLY A 68 2.75 -4.45 7.27
CA GLY A 68 3.14 -4.61 8.67
C GLY A 68 4.63 -4.33 8.92
N ASP A 69 5.47 -4.45 7.89
CA ASP A 69 6.92 -4.31 8.02
C ASP A 69 7.41 -2.88 7.71
N PRO A 70 8.12 -2.21 8.63
CA PRO A 70 8.62 -0.85 8.44
C PRO A 70 9.69 -0.75 7.34
N LYS A 71 10.43 -1.83 7.07
CA LYS A 71 11.38 -1.88 5.96
C LYS A 71 10.68 -1.76 4.61
N GLN A 72 9.51 -2.39 4.50
CA GLN A 72 8.68 -2.35 3.31
C GLN A 72 8.14 -0.94 3.07
N PHE A 73 7.62 -0.31 4.12
CA PHE A 73 7.18 1.09 4.06
C PHE A 73 8.30 2.05 3.65
N LEU A 74 9.53 1.83 4.15
CA LEU A 74 10.68 2.62 3.77
C LEU A 74 11.03 2.44 2.29
N HIS A 75 11.00 1.21 1.77
CA HIS A 75 11.24 0.93 0.35
C HIS A 75 10.26 1.71 -0.55
N TYR A 76 8.97 1.66 -0.22
CA TYR A 76 7.95 2.45 -0.93
C TYR A 76 8.18 3.96 -0.85
N THR A 77 8.57 4.46 0.32
CA THR A 77 8.83 5.89 0.50
C THR A 77 10.06 6.34 -0.30
N VAL A 78 11.10 5.51 -0.37
CA VAL A 78 12.29 5.76 -1.19
C VAL A 78 11.95 5.74 -2.69
N ALA A 79 11.06 4.85 -3.13
CA ALA A 79 10.59 4.80 -4.51
C ALA A 79 9.84 6.08 -4.95
N LEU A 80 9.27 6.85 -4.00
CA LEU A 80 8.62 8.14 -4.28
C LEU A 80 9.61 9.32 -4.37
N VAL A 81 10.87 9.17 -3.95
CA VAL A 81 11.85 10.27 -3.95
C VAL A 81 12.09 10.86 -5.34
N PRO A 82 12.27 10.06 -6.41
CA PRO A 82 12.43 10.60 -7.77
C PRO A 82 11.20 11.39 -8.23
N LEU A 83 10.00 10.95 -7.88
CA LEU A 83 8.75 11.63 -8.20
C LEU A 83 8.67 13.00 -7.49
N ILE A 84 9.04 13.06 -6.21
CA ILE A 84 9.04 14.31 -5.44
C ILE A 84 10.07 15.30 -6.00
N LEU A 85 11.29 14.84 -6.33
CA LEU A 85 12.33 15.67 -6.94
C LEU A 85 11.90 16.20 -8.31
N PHE A 86 11.24 15.36 -9.10
CA PHE A 86 10.67 15.75 -10.38
C PHE A 86 9.59 16.83 -10.23
N LEU A 87 8.62 16.63 -9.33
CA LEU A 87 7.58 17.63 -9.04
C LEU A 87 8.18 18.94 -8.50
N LEU A 88 9.21 18.86 -7.67
CA LEU A 88 9.90 20.04 -7.15
C LEU A 88 10.59 20.83 -8.27
N SER A 89 11.20 20.14 -9.24
CA SER A 89 11.82 20.79 -10.39
C SER A 89 10.79 21.58 -11.22
N PHE A 90 9.65 20.97 -11.54
CA PHE A 90 8.57 21.66 -12.27
C PHE A 90 7.92 22.78 -11.45
N ALA A 91 7.76 22.58 -10.14
CA ALA A 91 7.23 23.62 -9.25
C ALA A 91 8.13 24.87 -9.23
N LEU A 92 9.45 24.69 -9.26
CA LEU A 92 10.39 25.81 -9.36
C LEU A 92 10.32 26.50 -10.74
N CYS A 93 10.22 25.73 -11.83
CA CYS A 93 10.03 26.31 -13.16
C CYS A 93 8.73 27.13 -13.26
N PHE A 94 7.62 26.61 -12.74
CA PHE A 94 6.36 27.35 -12.69
C PHE A 94 6.42 28.55 -11.74
N HIS A 95 7.13 28.46 -10.62
CA HIS A 95 7.34 29.60 -9.72
C HIS A 95 8.03 30.76 -10.43
N PHE A 96 9.12 30.50 -11.17
CA PHE A 96 9.82 31.55 -11.91
C PHE A 96 8.99 32.13 -13.05
N LEU A 97 8.19 31.29 -13.71
CA LEU A 97 7.45 31.69 -14.89
C LEU A 97 6.11 32.38 -14.58
N LEU A 98 5.43 31.94 -13.52
CA LEU A 98 4.12 32.43 -13.06
C LEU A 98 4.19 33.19 -11.73
N MET A 99 5.33 33.80 -11.38
CA MET A 99 5.53 34.52 -10.11
C MET A 99 4.46 35.60 -9.83
N ASN A 100 3.83 36.14 -10.87
CA ASN A 100 2.76 37.13 -10.75
C ASN A 100 1.43 36.54 -10.24
N ASN A 101 1.21 35.24 -10.39
CA ASN A 101 0.01 34.55 -9.95
C ASN A 101 0.11 34.18 -8.46
N ARG A 102 -0.97 34.39 -7.69
CA ARG A 102 -1.04 34.03 -6.26
C ARG A 102 -0.74 32.55 -6.02
N ALA A 103 -1.16 31.68 -6.94
CA ALA A 103 -0.93 30.23 -6.87
C ALA A 103 0.56 29.84 -6.96
N PHE A 104 1.40 30.71 -7.52
CA PHE A 104 2.83 30.48 -7.69
C PHE A 104 3.68 31.56 -7.00
N SER A 105 3.09 32.34 -6.09
CA SER A 105 3.76 33.45 -5.39
C SER A 105 4.92 33.02 -4.50
N SER A 106 4.87 31.80 -3.95
CA SER A 106 5.94 31.26 -3.11
C SER A 106 6.22 29.81 -3.46
N ILE A 107 7.48 29.39 -3.31
CA ILE A 107 7.94 28.02 -3.57
C ILE A 107 7.06 26.94 -2.91
N PRO A 108 6.70 27.03 -1.60
CA PRO A 108 5.87 25.98 -0.98
C PRO A 108 4.44 25.94 -1.56
N ILE A 109 3.85 27.10 -1.90
CA ILE A 109 2.51 27.16 -2.48
C ILE A 109 2.53 26.63 -3.92
N ALA A 110 3.56 27.01 -4.70
CA ALA A 110 3.80 26.50 -6.04
C ALA A 110 3.97 24.97 -6.05
N PHE A 111 4.69 24.42 -5.07
CA PHE A 111 4.85 22.97 -4.92
C PHE A 111 3.51 22.28 -4.66
N VAL A 112 2.69 22.81 -3.75
CA VAL A 112 1.34 22.28 -3.49
C VAL A 112 0.48 22.36 -4.75
N LYS A 113 0.46 23.51 -5.46
CA LYS A 113 -0.29 23.65 -6.72
C LYS A 113 0.18 22.65 -7.77
N THR A 114 1.48 22.38 -7.86
CA THR A 114 2.06 21.39 -8.79
C THR A 114 1.61 19.96 -8.45
N ILE A 115 1.45 19.62 -7.17
CA ILE A 115 0.85 18.33 -6.75
C ILE A 115 -0.63 18.27 -7.15
N THR A 116 -1.39 19.35 -6.98
CA THR A 116 -2.80 19.37 -7.41
C THR A 116 -2.92 19.22 -8.93
N LEU A 117 -2.02 19.86 -9.69
CA LEU A 117 -1.92 19.69 -11.14
C LEU A 117 -1.58 18.24 -11.53
N MET A 118 -0.71 17.56 -10.77
CA MET A 118 -0.43 16.13 -10.96
C MET A 118 -1.69 15.27 -10.76
N LEU A 119 -2.55 15.66 -9.81
CA LEU A 119 -3.80 14.95 -9.52
C LEU A 119 -4.88 15.14 -10.61
N GLY A 120 -4.63 16.02 -11.59
CA GLY A 120 -5.53 16.30 -12.70
C GLY A 120 -6.41 17.54 -12.50
N ASP A 121 -6.17 18.34 -11.46
CA ASP A 121 -6.85 19.63 -11.27
C ASP A 121 -6.21 20.72 -12.15
N LEU A 122 -6.50 20.64 -13.45
CA LEU A 122 -5.96 21.52 -14.49
C LEU A 122 -6.80 22.79 -14.60
N ASP A 123 -6.66 23.66 -13.62
CA ASP A 123 -7.30 24.98 -13.59
C ASP A 123 -6.62 25.96 -14.58
N TYR A 124 -6.70 25.64 -15.87
CA TYR A 124 -5.92 26.30 -16.93
C TYR A 124 -6.38 27.73 -17.20
N ASP A 125 -7.69 27.95 -17.29
CA ASP A 125 -8.26 29.26 -17.63
C ASP A 125 -7.89 30.33 -16.57
N ASP A 126 -8.05 29.99 -15.28
CA ASP A 126 -7.74 30.91 -14.19
C ASP A 126 -6.24 31.13 -13.96
N THR A 127 -5.39 30.20 -14.41
CA THR A 127 -3.95 30.22 -14.13
C THR A 127 -3.12 30.77 -15.29
N PHE A 128 -3.47 30.38 -16.53
CA PHE A 128 -2.69 30.65 -17.74
C PHE A 128 -3.39 31.62 -18.71
N VAL A 129 -4.72 31.74 -18.64
CA VAL A 129 -5.54 32.62 -19.51
C VAL A 129 -6.28 33.68 -18.67
N SER A 130 -5.63 34.14 -17.60
CA SER A 130 -6.22 35.11 -16.68
C SER A 130 -6.06 36.54 -17.19
N ASP A 131 -7.16 37.21 -17.51
CA ASP A 131 -7.19 38.64 -17.85
C ASP A 131 -6.69 39.53 -16.70
N SER A 132 -6.82 39.06 -15.46
CA SER A 132 -6.48 39.82 -14.26
C SER A 132 -4.98 39.84 -13.93
N ASN A 133 -4.24 38.80 -14.32
CA ASN A 133 -2.83 38.63 -14.03
C ASN A 133 -2.12 38.07 -15.27
N PRO A 134 -1.85 38.92 -16.28
CA PRO A 134 -1.26 38.46 -17.54
C PRO A 134 0.10 37.80 -17.30
N VAL A 135 0.30 36.64 -17.91
CA VAL A 135 1.55 35.89 -17.82
C VAL A 135 2.57 36.57 -18.74
N ARG A 136 3.76 36.90 -18.23
CA ARG A 136 4.77 37.62 -19.04
C ARG A 136 5.27 36.81 -20.25
N TYR A 137 5.24 35.48 -20.14
CA TYR A 137 5.75 34.55 -21.15
C TYR A 137 4.72 33.45 -21.42
N GLU A 138 3.58 33.82 -21.99
CA GLU A 138 2.44 32.92 -22.25
C GLU A 138 2.82 31.68 -23.07
N ILE A 139 3.56 31.87 -24.18
CA ILE A 139 3.97 30.77 -25.06
C ILE A 139 4.88 29.79 -24.32
N LEU A 140 5.86 30.29 -23.57
CA LEU A 140 6.78 29.46 -22.80
C LEU A 140 6.04 28.69 -21.69
N ALA A 141 5.08 29.35 -21.04
CA ALA A 141 4.26 28.75 -19.98
C ALA A 141 3.38 27.62 -20.51
N ASN A 142 2.74 27.83 -21.67
CA ASN A 142 1.89 26.83 -22.29
C ASN A 142 2.69 25.63 -22.81
N VAL A 143 3.87 25.86 -23.39
CA VAL A 143 4.77 24.78 -23.82
C VAL A 143 5.28 23.98 -22.62
N LEU A 144 5.73 24.66 -21.56
CA LEU A 144 6.20 24.00 -20.33
C LEU A 144 5.07 23.18 -19.68
N PHE A 145 3.85 23.72 -19.66
CA PHE A 145 2.67 23.05 -19.13
C PHE A 145 2.30 21.79 -19.93
N LEU A 146 2.35 21.87 -21.26
CA LEU A 146 2.12 20.72 -22.13
C LEU A 146 3.15 19.61 -21.89
N VAL A 147 4.43 19.97 -21.81
CA VAL A 147 5.51 19.03 -21.48
C VAL A 147 5.28 18.38 -20.12
N PHE A 148 4.89 19.18 -19.12
CA PHE A 148 4.57 18.70 -17.78
C PHE A 148 3.44 17.67 -17.77
N ILE A 149 2.34 17.91 -18.51
CA ILE A 149 1.22 16.95 -18.61
C ILE A 149 1.68 15.63 -19.22
N VAL A 150 2.45 15.68 -20.31
CA VAL A 150 2.95 14.45 -20.98
C VAL A 150 3.91 13.69 -20.06
N CYS A 151 4.83 14.39 -19.40
CA CYS A 151 5.78 13.76 -18.48
C CYS A 151 5.10 13.15 -17.26
N ILE A 152 4.15 13.86 -16.62
CA ILE A 152 3.41 13.32 -15.49
C ILE A 152 2.54 12.15 -15.90
N GLY A 153 1.84 12.24 -17.03
CA GLY A 153 1.05 11.12 -17.53
C GLY A 153 1.91 9.88 -17.72
N GLY A 154 3.09 10.02 -18.34
CA GLY A 154 4.05 8.94 -18.49
C GLY A 154 4.56 8.39 -17.16
N ILE A 155 4.98 9.26 -16.23
CA ILE A 155 5.53 8.85 -14.93
C ILE A 155 4.46 8.18 -14.07
N VAL A 156 3.25 8.73 -14.00
CA VAL A 156 2.15 8.17 -13.21
C VAL A 156 1.72 6.83 -13.76
N MET A 157 1.60 6.68 -15.08
CA MET A 157 1.26 5.40 -15.70
C MET A 157 2.36 4.36 -15.45
N ASN A 158 3.62 4.74 -15.61
CA ASN A 158 4.74 3.85 -15.34
C ASN A 158 4.84 3.48 -13.85
N PHE A 159 4.57 4.42 -12.93
CA PHE A 159 4.50 4.15 -11.49
C PHE A 159 3.28 3.30 -11.11
N ALA A 160 2.15 3.47 -11.79
CA ALA A 160 0.96 2.66 -11.55
C ALA A 160 1.14 1.21 -12.02
N ILE A 161 1.80 1.01 -13.17
CA ILE A 161 2.01 -0.32 -13.78
C ILE A 161 3.21 -1.04 -13.16
N GLY A 162 4.33 -0.35 -12.97
CA GLY A 162 5.61 -0.95 -12.53
C GLY A 162 6.02 -0.60 -11.09
N GLY A 163 5.14 0.01 -10.32
CA GLY A 163 5.43 0.43 -8.96
C GLY A 163 5.02 -0.60 -7.90
N PRO A 164 4.47 -0.14 -6.75
CA PRO A 164 4.14 -0.98 -5.59
C PRO A 164 3.12 -2.09 -5.84
N ALA A 165 2.33 -2.00 -6.91
CA ALA A 165 1.20 -2.90 -7.12
C ALA A 165 1.67 -4.36 -7.31
N GLU A 166 2.73 -4.58 -8.09
CA GLU A 166 3.32 -5.91 -8.30
C GLU A 166 3.89 -6.48 -7.00
N GLU A 167 4.63 -5.66 -6.26
CA GLU A 167 5.18 -6.04 -4.95
C GLU A 167 4.06 -6.31 -3.92
N LEU A 168 2.96 -5.55 -3.94
CA LEU A 168 1.78 -5.79 -3.10
C LEU A 168 1.10 -7.12 -3.41
N TYR A 169 1.10 -7.60 -4.67
CA TYR A 169 0.54 -8.91 -4.99
C TYR A 169 1.37 -10.05 -4.39
N GLU A 170 2.69 -9.97 -4.44
CA GLU A 170 3.57 -10.96 -3.81
C GLU A 170 3.48 -10.90 -2.27
N LEU A 171 3.46 -9.70 -1.70
CA LEU A 171 3.26 -9.50 -0.26
C LEU A 171 1.92 -10.05 0.22
N ARG A 172 0.85 -9.92 -0.57
CA ARG A 172 -0.46 -10.47 -0.22
C ARG A 172 -0.44 -11.99 -0.12
N LYS A 173 0.37 -12.70 -0.93
CA LYS A 173 0.51 -14.16 -0.83
C LYS A 173 1.18 -14.56 0.49
N GLU A 174 2.27 -13.89 0.85
CA GLU A 174 2.95 -14.11 2.13
C GLU A 174 2.06 -13.77 3.33
N GLU A 175 1.26 -12.71 3.20
CA GLU A 175 0.38 -12.26 4.26
C GLU A 175 -0.76 -13.24 4.55
N GLN A 176 -1.30 -13.94 3.54
CA GLN A 176 -2.32 -14.97 3.75
C GLN A 176 -1.83 -16.10 4.66
N LEU A 177 -0.58 -16.53 4.46
CA LEU A 177 0.08 -17.52 5.33
C LEU A 177 0.30 -16.95 6.73
N ASN A 178 0.85 -15.73 6.83
CA ASN A 178 1.10 -15.07 8.10
C ASN A 178 -0.18 -14.84 8.92
N ARG A 179 -1.32 -14.57 8.27
CA ARG A 179 -2.63 -14.47 8.93
C ARG A 179 -3.09 -15.79 9.50
N ALA A 180 -2.91 -16.90 8.77
CA ALA A 180 -3.26 -18.23 9.26
C ALA A 180 -2.44 -18.58 10.51
N ILE A 181 -1.14 -18.26 10.51
CA ILE A 181 -0.25 -18.43 11.66
C ILE A 181 -0.68 -17.53 12.83
N ALA A 182 -1.03 -16.27 12.58
CA ALA A 182 -1.49 -15.34 13.62
C ALA A 182 -2.82 -15.80 14.27
N HIS A 183 -3.76 -16.33 13.47
CA HIS A 183 -4.98 -16.95 13.99
C HIS A 183 -4.68 -18.13 14.92
N LEU A 184 -3.78 -19.02 14.52
CA LEU A 184 -3.35 -20.14 15.34
C LEU A 184 -2.69 -19.68 16.65
N HIS A 185 -1.80 -18.70 16.58
CA HIS A 185 -1.11 -18.17 17.75
C HIS A 185 -2.08 -17.57 18.78
N ILE A 186 -3.06 -16.78 18.33
CA ILE A 186 -4.09 -16.23 19.22
C ILE A 186 -4.92 -17.36 19.84
N HIS A 187 -5.27 -18.39 19.06
CA HIS A 187 -6.05 -19.52 19.58
C HIS A 187 -5.27 -20.31 20.64
N LEU A 188 -3.96 -20.50 20.44
CA LEU A 188 -3.05 -21.14 21.40
C LEU A 188 -2.88 -20.31 22.68
N LEU A 189 -2.72 -18.98 22.57
CA LEU A 189 -2.66 -18.08 23.72
C LEU A 189 -3.95 -18.12 24.54
N ILE A 190 -5.10 -18.18 23.88
CA ILE A 190 -6.39 -18.31 24.57
C ILE A 190 -6.47 -19.65 25.30
N ASP A 191 -6.01 -20.75 24.70
CA ASP A 191 -6.01 -22.07 25.32
C ASP A 191 -5.05 -22.13 26.54
N GLU A 192 -3.91 -21.43 26.46
CA GLU A 192 -2.96 -21.30 27.56
C GLU A 192 -3.49 -20.40 28.70
N CYS A 193 -4.12 -19.27 28.38
CA CYS A 193 -4.66 -18.34 29.38
C CYS A 193 -5.97 -18.85 30.03
N ALA A 194 -6.72 -19.74 29.40
CA ALA A 194 -8.03 -20.19 29.89
C ALA A 194 -8.16 -21.74 29.97
N PRO A 195 -7.34 -22.44 30.79
CA PRO A 195 -7.37 -23.90 30.91
C PRO A 195 -8.71 -24.45 31.44
N LYS A 196 -9.49 -23.60 32.15
CA LYS A 196 -10.84 -23.93 32.63
C LYS A 196 -11.87 -24.02 31.49
N LEU A 197 -11.71 -23.24 30.42
CA LEU A 197 -12.57 -23.31 29.22
C LEU A 197 -12.37 -24.65 28.52
N ARG A 198 -11.11 -25.09 28.38
CA ARG A 198 -10.74 -26.38 27.82
C ARG A 198 -11.41 -27.54 28.56
N ARG A 199 -11.38 -27.56 29.90
CA ARG A 199 -12.03 -28.61 30.70
C ARG A 199 -13.55 -28.68 30.49
N LYS A 200 -14.22 -27.53 30.31
CA LYS A 200 -15.68 -27.43 30.12
C LYS A 200 -16.12 -27.80 28.70
N PHE A 201 -15.33 -27.46 27.68
CA PHE A 201 -15.62 -27.83 26.29
C PHE A 201 -15.15 -29.25 25.96
N ALA A 202 -14.08 -29.75 26.57
CA ALA A 202 -13.66 -31.16 26.45
C ALA A 202 -14.73 -32.13 26.98
N SER A 203 -15.49 -31.76 28.02
CA SER A 203 -16.63 -32.56 28.49
C SER A 203 -17.79 -32.63 27.49
N SER A 204 -17.94 -31.62 26.62
CA SER A 204 -18.92 -31.65 25.52
C SER A 204 -18.44 -32.50 24.34
N LEU A 205 -17.13 -32.49 24.04
CA LEU A 205 -16.53 -33.36 23.01
C LEU A 205 -16.62 -34.85 23.38
N LYS A 206 -16.47 -35.19 24.68
CA LYS A 206 -16.64 -36.57 25.18
C LYS A 206 -18.05 -37.13 24.97
N LEU A 207 -19.08 -36.28 24.84
CA LEU A 207 -20.44 -36.70 24.49
C LEU A 207 -20.62 -36.97 22.99
N TYR A 208 -19.80 -36.34 22.14
CA TYR A 208 -19.73 -36.66 20.71
C TYR A 208 -18.91 -37.95 20.46
N GLU A 209 -17.83 -38.14 21.21
CA GLU A 209 -16.99 -39.34 21.12
C GLU A 209 -17.70 -40.62 21.60
N ARG A 210 -18.62 -40.52 22.56
CA ARG A 210 -19.39 -41.69 23.04
C ARG A 210 -20.37 -42.24 21.99
N LYS A 211 -20.72 -41.49 20.93
CA LYS A 211 -21.49 -42.01 19.78
C LYS A 211 -20.61 -42.54 18.63
N LYS A 212 -19.28 -42.46 18.74
CA LYS A 212 -18.33 -42.89 17.71
C LYS A 212 -17.58 -44.20 18.05
N HIS A 213 -18.08 -45.01 18.97
CA HIS A 213 -17.61 -46.40 19.10
C HIS A 213 -18.20 -47.33 18.01
N PHE A 214 -18.78 -46.76 16.94
CA PHE A 214 -19.11 -47.46 15.71
C PHE A 214 -18.36 -46.80 14.55
N SER A 215 -17.39 -47.54 14.01
CA SER A 215 -16.62 -47.26 12.79
C SER A 215 -15.55 -46.14 12.87
N MET A 216 -14.36 -46.57 13.31
CA MET A 216 -13.08 -45.93 13.07
C MET A 216 -12.70 -46.06 11.58
N TYR A 217 -13.24 -45.18 10.74
CA TYR A 217 -12.80 -45.00 9.34
C TYR A 217 -12.98 -43.55 8.88
N VAL A 218 -12.59 -42.53 9.66
CA VAL A 218 -12.58 -41.15 9.15
C VAL A 218 -11.41 -40.36 9.73
N CYS A 219 -10.25 -40.44 9.07
CA CYS A 219 -9.36 -39.30 8.80
C CYS A 219 -8.18 -39.64 7.86
N SER A 220 -8.34 -40.61 6.96
CA SER A 220 -7.43 -40.77 5.82
C SER A 220 -7.94 -39.95 4.62
N GLY A 221 -9.26 -39.86 4.42
CA GLY A 221 -9.88 -39.24 3.24
C GLY A 221 -9.60 -37.74 3.01
N MET A 222 -9.62 -36.89 4.03
CA MET A 222 -9.40 -35.44 3.82
C MET A 222 -7.94 -35.09 3.49
N PHE A 223 -6.97 -35.82 4.04
CA PHE A 223 -5.56 -35.69 3.66
C PHE A 223 -5.30 -36.32 2.28
N GLN A 224 -5.99 -37.41 1.96
CA GLN A 224 -5.92 -38.04 0.63
C GLN A 224 -6.55 -37.18 -0.46
N GLU A 225 -7.61 -36.43 -0.16
CA GLU A 225 -8.32 -35.57 -1.12
C GLU A 225 -7.59 -34.25 -1.36
N GLY A 226 -6.91 -33.70 -0.35
CA GLY A 226 -5.94 -32.62 -0.54
C GLY A 226 -4.72 -33.05 -1.36
N ASN A 227 -4.19 -34.26 -1.12
CA ASN A 227 -3.05 -34.78 -1.88
C ASN A 227 -3.43 -35.18 -3.33
N LYS A 228 -4.66 -35.67 -3.55
CA LYS A 228 -5.19 -35.92 -4.90
C LYS A 228 -5.38 -34.63 -5.68
N LYS A 229 -5.94 -33.58 -5.08
CA LYS A 229 -6.09 -32.27 -5.74
C LYS A 229 -4.74 -31.62 -6.06
N ALA A 230 -3.78 -31.65 -5.13
CA ALA A 230 -2.42 -31.16 -5.37
C ALA A 230 -1.70 -31.99 -6.45
N SER A 231 -1.94 -33.31 -6.51
CA SER A 231 -1.39 -34.18 -7.56
C SER A 231 -2.05 -33.95 -8.93
N GLU A 232 -3.34 -33.63 -8.97
CA GLU A 232 -4.06 -33.28 -10.21
C GLU A 232 -3.61 -31.91 -10.74
N GLU A 233 -3.42 -30.92 -9.87
CA GLU A 233 -2.89 -29.61 -10.25
C GLU A 233 -1.44 -29.70 -10.73
N ALA A 234 -0.59 -30.51 -10.08
CA ALA A 234 0.77 -30.76 -10.55
C ALA A 234 0.83 -31.49 -11.90
N LEU A 235 -0.10 -32.44 -12.14
CA LEU A 235 -0.21 -33.14 -13.41
C LEU A 235 -0.73 -32.24 -14.53
N GLN A 236 -1.65 -31.32 -14.22
CA GLN A 236 -2.12 -30.30 -15.17
C GLN A 236 -1.00 -29.31 -15.51
N LEU A 237 -0.23 -28.86 -14.51
CA LEU A 237 0.90 -27.97 -14.73
C LEU A 237 1.98 -28.62 -15.59
N ALA A 238 2.28 -29.91 -15.37
CA ALA A 238 3.23 -30.68 -16.17
C ALA A 238 2.78 -30.84 -17.63
N LYS A 239 1.50 -31.14 -17.86
CA LYS A 239 0.93 -31.20 -19.22
C LYS A 239 0.98 -29.85 -19.93
N LEU A 240 0.66 -28.77 -19.21
CA LEU A 240 0.73 -27.42 -19.75
C LEU A 240 2.18 -27.04 -20.10
N THR A 241 3.16 -27.44 -19.29
CA THR A 241 4.58 -27.19 -19.59
C THR A 241 5.07 -27.97 -20.80
N ASP A 242 4.60 -29.21 -21.00
CA ASP A 242 4.94 -30.01 -22.18
C ASP A 242 4.32 -29.42 -23.46
N GLU A 243 3.06 -28.98 -23.42
CA GLU A 243 2.42 -28.28 -24.55
C GLU A 243 3.13 -26.97 -24.90
N VAL A 244 3.56 -26.20 -23.90
CA VAL A 244 4.34 -24.96 -24.11
C VAL A 244 5.72 -25.26 -24.70
N ALA A 245 6.35 -26.39 -24.33
CA ALA A 245 7.62 -26.81 -24.91
C ALA A 245 7.47 -27.24 -26.39
N GLU A 246 6.39 -27.94 -26.73
CA GLU A 246 6.08 -28.34 -28.10
C GLU A 246 5.70 -27.14 -28.99
N LEU A 247 4.95 -26.18 -28.47
CA LEU A 247 4.67 -24.93 -29.19
C LEU A 247 5.95 -24.13 -29.44
N ARG A 248 6.87 -24.09 -28.47
CA ARG A 248 8.18 -23.45 -28.65
C ARG A 248 9.01 -24.12 -29.75
N SER A 249 9.04 -25.45 -29.81
CA SER A 249 9.80 -26.16 -30.85
C SER A 249 9.19 -25.94 -32.23
N ASN A 250 7.85 -25.94 -32.34
CA ASN A 250 7.14 -25.65 -33.59
C ASN A 250 7.38 -24.21 -34.07
N ILE A 251 7.36 -23.22 -33.17
CA ILE A 251 7.72 -21.82 -33.51
C ILE A 251 9.17 -21.73 -33.98
N GLN A 252 10.10 -22.45 -33.33
CA GLN A 252 11.50 -22.42 -33.70
C GLN A 252 11.76 -23.08 -35.07
N GLN A 253 11.00 -24.12 -35.41
CA GLN A 253 11.00 -24.71 -36.76
C GLN A 253 10.38 -23.79 -37.81
N LEU A 254 9.31 -23.05 -37.48
CA LEU A 254 8.74 -22.05 -38.39
C LEU A 254 9.71 -20.88 -38.63
N LEU A 255 10.45 -20.46 -37.61
CA LEU A 255 11.47 -19.42 -37.72
C LEU A 255 12.67 -19.88 -38.57
N SER A 256 13.11 -21.13 -38.45
CA SER A 256 14.17 -21.66 -39.32
C SER A 256 13.69 -21.83 -40.77
N HIS A 257 12.42 -22.20 -40.98
CA HIS A 257 11.83 -22.29 -42.32
C HIS A 257 11.65 -20.90 -42.97
N GLN A 258 11.32 -19.86 -42.21
CA GLN A 258 11.27 -18.48 -42.72
C GLN A 258 12.65 -17.88 -42.97
N GLY A 259 13.67 -18.26 -42.19
CA GLY A 259 15.07 -17.90 -42.48
C GLY A 259 15.55 -18.46 -43.82
N SER A 260 15.26 -19.75 -44.10
CA SER A 260 15.66 -20.38 -45.35
C SER A 260 14.92 -19.87 -46.61
N ILE A 261 13.76 -19.21 -46.45
CA ILE A 261 13.03 -18.58 -47.57
C ILE A 261 13.58 -17.18 -47.88
N LYS A 262 14.17 -16.49 -46.88
CA LYS A 262 14.81 -15.18 -47.10
C LYS A 262 16.20 -15.26 -47.74
N ASP A 263 16.88 -16.39 -47.62
CA ASP A 263 18.24 -16.56 -48.18
C ASP A 263 18.24 -17.08 -49.63
N ASN A 264 17.07 -17.40 -50.19
CA ASN A 264 16.89 -17.89 -51.57
C ASN A 264 16.24 -16.85 -52.50
N HIS A 265 16.23 -15.56 -52.11
CA HIS A 265 15.72 -14.46 -52.93
C HIS A 265 16.71 -13.31 -53.08
#